data_AF-A0A1D8AWL0-F1
#
_entry.id   AF-A0A1D8AWL0-F1
#
_cell.length_a   1.000
_cell.length_b   1.000
_cell.length_c   1.000
_cell.angle_alpha   90.00
_cell.angle_beta   90.00
_cell.angle_gamma   90.00
#
_symmetry.space_group_name_H-M   'P 1'
#
loop_
_entity.id
_entity.type
_entity.pdbx_description
1 polymer ?
#
loop_
_entity_poly.entity_id
_entity_poly.type
_entity_poly.pdbx_seq_one_letter_code
_entity_poly.pdbx_strand_id
1 'polypeptide(L)'
;MADTQIKDALIRFNDAIKSADGAALSAALNDVEALLAAHREGMHPQLRHFLEGRSYAKALAWLGAGDQLAARPASPPGGCGGGHA
;
A
#
# COMPACT_ATOMS: atom_id res chain seq x y z
N MET A 1 -11.64 -13.34 -0.47
CA MET A 1 -10.97 -13.97 0.69
C MET A 1 -9.49 -13.60 0.75
N ALA A 2 -8.71 -13.79 -0.33
CA ALA A 2 -7.32 -13.32 -0.40
C ALA A 2 -7.18 -11.79 -0.49
N ASP A 3 -8.02 -11.10 -1.27
CA ASP A 3 -7.99 -9.63 -1.39
C ASP A 3 -8.20 -8.93 -0.05
N THR A 4 -9.07 -9.47 0.79
CA THR A 4 -9.30 -8.98 2.16
C THR A 4 -8.06 -9.13 3.02
N GLN A 5 -7.40 -10.30 2.99
CA GLN A 5 -6.18 -10.54 3.75
C GLN A 5 -5.02 -9.64 3.29
N ILE A 6 -4.89 -9.42 1.98
CA ILE A 6 -3.91 -8.49 1.41
C ILE A 6 -4.22 -7.07 1.86
N LYS A 7 -5.50 -6.66 1.84
CA LYS A 7 -5.94 -5.35 2.33
C LYS A 7 -5.55 -5.16 3.80
N ASP A 8 -5.87 -6.11 4.67
CA ASP A 8 -5.52 -6.06 6.10
C ASP A 8 -4.01 -6.03 6.33
N ALA A 9 -3.22 -6.80 5.56
CA ALA A 9 -1.77 -6.77 5.65
C ALA A 9 -1.18 -5.41 5.20
N LEU A 10 -1.73 -4.80 4.14
CA LEU A 10 -1.33 -3.48 3.67
C LEU A 10 -1.72 -2.35 4.64
N ILE A 11 -2.85 -2.47 5.33
CA ILE A 11 -3.24 -1.54 6.41
C ILE A 11 -2.24 -1.63 7.55
N ARG A 12 -1.94 -2.86 8.03
CA ARG A 12 -0.95 -3.10 9.10
C ARG A 12 0.43 -2.57 8.72
N PHE A 13 0.85 -2.78 7.47
CA PHE A 13 2.10 -2.23 6.94
C PHE A 13 2.12 -0.70 7.05
N ASN A 14 1.06 -0.03 6.61
CA ASN A 14 0.97 1.43 6.67
C ASN A 14 0.92 1.96 8.11
N ASP A 15 0.23 1.28 9.02
CA ASP A 15 0.20 1.68 10.43
C ASP A 15 1.55 1.46 11.12
N ALA A 16 2.29 0.39 10.78
CA ALA A 16 3.66 0.19 11.25
C ALA A 16 4.63 1.28 10.74
N ILE A 17 4.45 1.78 9.51
CA ILE A 17 5.17 2.97 9.03
C ILE A 17 4.86 4.18 9.91
N LYS A 18 3.59 4.44 10.21
CA LYS A 18 3.17 5.59 11.03
C LYS A 18 3.70 5.53 12.46
N SER A 19 3.75 4.33 13.06
CA SER A 19 4.26 4.13 14.42
C SER A 19 5.78 3.97 14.50
N ALA A 20 6.47 3.93 13.35
CA ALA A 20 7.89 3.61 13.24
C ALA A 20 8.27 2.25 13.90
N ASP A 21 7.34 1.29 13.89
CA ASP A 21 7.56 -0.05 14.41
C ASP A 21 8.17 -0.96 13.34
N GLY A 22 9.49 -1.09 13.36
CA GLY A 22 10.24 -1.90 12.39
C GLY A 22 9.91 -3.40 12.45
N ALA A 23 9.53 -3.93 13.61
CA ALA A 23 9.16 -5.34 13.75
C ALA A 23 7.80 -5.60 13.12
N ALA A 24 6.82 -4.75 13.42
CA ALA A 24 5.49 -4.82 12.81
C ALA A 24 5.55 -4.59 11.29
N LEU A 25 6.42 -3.68 10.83
CA LEU A 25 6.62 -3.41 9.41
C LEU A 25 7.13 -4.66 8.67
N SER A 26 8.14 -5.32 9.24
CA SER A 26 8.75 -6.51 8.67
C SER A 26 7.76 -7.69 8.65
N ALA A 27 6.99 -7.86 9.73
CA ALA A 27 5.95 -8.88 9.79
C ALA A 27 4.85 -8.66 8.74
N ALA A 28 4.37 -7.42 8.60
CA ALA A 28 3.35 -7.09 7.60
C ALA A 28 3.84 -7.28 6.16
N LEU A 29 5.12 -6.98 5.87
CA LEU A 29 5.73 -7.25 4.56
C LEU A 29 5.76 -8.76 4.27
N ASN A 30 6.24 -9.56 5.22
CA ASN A 30 6.28 -11.02 5.07
C ASN A 30 4.88 -11.60 4.80
N ASP A 31 3.85 -11.10 5.50
CA ASP A 31 2.47 -11.49 5.26
C ASP A 31 2.01 -11.16 3.83
N VAL A 32 2.30 -9.95 3.33
CA VAL A 32 1.95 -9.54 1.96
C VAL A 32 2.64 -10.45 0.94
N GLU A 33 3.93 -10.75 1.12
CA GLU A 33 4.70 -11.61 0.22
C GLU A 33 4.19 -13.06 0.23
N ALA A 34 3.87 -13.60 1.41
CA ALA A 34 3.29 -14.93 1.56
C ALA A 34 1.93 -15.05 0.87
N LEU A 35 1.06 -14.05 1.04
CA LEU A 35 -0.26 -14.00 0.41
C LEU A 35 -0.15 -13.85 -1.12
N LEU A 36 0.79 -13.05 -1.61
CA LEU A 36 1.06 -12.91 -3.04
C LEU A 36 1.51 -14.25 -3.63
N ALA A 37 2.46 -14.94 -2.98
CA ALA A 37 2.96 -16.22 -3.44
C ALA A 37 1.86 -17.31 -3.43
N ALA A 38 1.06 -17.37 -2.37
CA ALA A 38 0.00 -18.38 -2.21
C ALA A 38 -1.17 -18.20 -3.18
N HIS A 39 -1.48 -16.97 -3.58
CA HIS A 39 -2.68 -16.66 -4.38
C HIS A 39 -2.36 -16.10 -5.78
N ARG A 40 -1.09 -16.16 -6.22
CA ARG A 40 -0.60 -15.52 -7.45
C ARG A 40 -1.40 -15.83 -8.71
N GLU A 41 -1.84 -17.08 -8.85
CA GLU A 41 -2.54 -17.57 -10.05
C GLU A 41 -4.03 -17.17 -10.09
N GLY A 42 -4.66 -17.00 -8.92
CA GLY A 42 -6.06 -16.56 -8.79
C GLY A 42 -6.22 -15.06 -8.54
N MET A 43 -5.13 -14.33 -8.36
CA MET A 43 -5.14 -12.90 -8.06
C MET A 43 -5.42 -12.06 -9.30
N HIS A 44 -6.18 -10.98 -9.12
CA HIS A 44 -6.45 -10.04 -10.20
C HIS A 44 -5.12 -9.47 -10.77
N PRO A 45 -4.92 -9.47 -12.11
CA PRO A 45 -3.65 -9.07 -12.72
C PRO A 45 -3.15 -7.68 -12.31
N GLN A 46 -4.08 -6.74 -12.11
CA GLN A 46 -3.77 -5.38 -11.68
C GLN A 46 -3.28 -5.32 -10.24
N LEU A 47 -3.90 -6.06 -9.33
CA LEU A 47 -3.47 -6.14 -7.93
C LEU A 47 -2.10 -6.81 -7.84
N ARG A 48 -1.91 -7.93 -8.56
CA ARG A 48 -0.62 -8.61 -8.67
C ARG A 48 0.48 -7.66 -9.16
N HIS A 49 0.22 -6.91 -10.21
CA HIS A 49 1.17 -5.94 -10.75
C HIS A 49 1.60 -4.90 -9.70
N PHE A 50 0.67 -4.38 -8.91
CA PHE A 50 1.01 -3.44 -7.83
C PHE A 50 1.85 -4.08 -6.73
N LEU A 51 1.53 -5.31 -6.33
CA LEU A 51 2.26 -6.02 -5.27
C LEU A 51 3.66 -6.44 -5.73
N GLU A 52 3.81 -7.00 -6.93
CA GLU A 52 5.10 -7.35 -7.52
C GLU A 52 5.98 -6.10 -7.74
N GLY A 53 5.37 -4.97 -8.10
CA GLY A 53 6.04 -3.67 -8.22
C GLY A 53 6.23 -2.91 -6.90
N ARG A 54 5.98 -3.53 -5.73
CA ARG A 54 6.04 -2.92 -4.39
C ARG A 54 5.29 -1.59 -4.27
N SER A 55 4.28 -1.39 -5.11
CA SER A 55 3.40 -0.22 -5.12
C SER A 55 2.26 -0.39 -4.12
N TYR A 56 2.59 -0.62 -2.84
CA TYR A 56 1.65 -0.98 -1.77
C TYR A 56 0.54 0.06 -1.58
N ALA A 57 0.84 1.35 -1.74
CA ALA A 57 -0.17 2.40 -1.67
C ALA A 57 -1.22 2.29 -2.81
N LYS A 58 -0.78 1.95 -4.03
CA LYS A 58 -1.68 1.74 -5.18
C LYS A 58 -2.51 0.47 -5.00
N ALA A 59 -1.90 -0.60 -4.48
CA ALA A 59 -2.61 -1.82 -4.15
C ALA A 59 -3.73 -1.56 -3.12
N LEU A 60 -3.42 -0.80 -2.06
CA LEU A 60 -4.41 -0.46 -1.03
C LEU A 60 -5.53 0.43 -1.57
N ALA A 61 -5.20 1.39 -2.43
CA ALA A 61 -6.19 2.23 -3.12
C ALA A 61 -7.12 1.40 -4.02
N TRP A 62 -6.57 0.45 -4.79
CA TRP A 62 -7.33 -0.46 -5.66
C TRP A 62 -8.28 -1.35 -4.86
N LEU A 63 -7.88 -1.79 -3.66
CA LEU A 63 -8.69 -2.59 -2.73
C LEU A 63 -9.78 -1.79 -1.98
N GLY A 64 -10.03 -0.54 -2.40
CA GLY A 64 -11.03 0.34 -1.78
C GLY A 64 -10.65 0.80 -0.38
N ALA A 65 -9.35 0.90 -0.07
CA ALA A 65 -8.82 1.49 1.16
C ALA A 65 -7.92 2.70 0.91
N GLY A 66 -8.09 3.37 -0.24
CA GLY A 66 -7.40 4.63 -0.51
C GLY A 66 -7.69 5.71 0.54
N ASP A 67 -8.87 5.67 1.16
CA ASP A 67 -9.24 6.56 2.27
C ASP A 67 -8.45 6.28 3.57
N GLN A 68 -8.03 5.04 3.81
CA GLN A 68 -7.15 4.68 4.94
C GLN A 68 -5.70 5.15 4.76
N LEU A 69 -5.33 5.51 3.52
CA LEU A 69 -4.14 6.31 3.19
C LEU A 69 -4.40 7.82 3.40
N ALA A 70 -5.65 8.27 3.21
CA ALA A 70 -6.06 9.67 3.22
C ALA A 70 -6.28 10.29 4.61
N ALA A 71 -5.91 9.59 5.70
CA ALA A 71 -5.85 10.17 7.05
C ALA A 71 -4.78 11.28 7.22
N ARG A 72 -4.24 11.82 6.12
CA ARG A 72 -3.76 13.21 6.00
C ARG A 72 -3.96 13.68 4.55
N PRO A 73 -4.55 14.86 4.30
CA PRO A 73 -4.30 15.58 3.07
C PRO A 73 -2.85 16.08 3.13
N ALA A 74 -1.91 15.29 2.62
CA ALA A 74 -0.54 15.75 2.35
C ALA A 74 -0.49 16.43 0.98
N SER A 75 -1.27 17.50 0.83
CA SER A 75 -1.10 18.48 -0.24
C SER A 75 -1.27 19.86 0.39
N PRO A 76 -0.21 20.57 0.77
CA PRO A 76 -0.27 22.02 0.65
C PRO A 76 -0.37 22.32 -0.86
N PRO A 77 -1.29 23.18 -1.32
CA PRO A 77 -1.14 23.80 -2.62
C PRO A 77 0.10 24.71 -2.56
N GLY A 78 1.28 24.12 -2.76
CA GLY A 78 2.52 24.84 -3.01
C GLY A 78 2.39 25.52 -4.36
N GLY A 79 2.07 26.81 -4.33
CA GLY A 79 2.01 27.65 -5.51
C GLY A 79 3.34 27.65 -6.27
N CYS A 80 3.20 27.45 -7.58
CA CYS A 80 4.09 27.82 -8.68
C CYS A 80 5.59 28.00 -8.40
N GLY A 81 6.37 27.03 -8.89
CA GLY A 81 7.79 27.19 -9.17
C GLY A 81 8.07 28.28 -10.21
N GLY A 82 9.25 28.86 -10.11
CA GLY A 82 9.69 30.04 -10.83
C GLY A 82 9.70 29.90 -12.36
N GLY A 83 9.25 30.96 -13.01
CA GLY A 83 9.53 31.20 -14.42
C GLY A 83 10.94 31.80 -14.56
N HIS A 84 11.82 31.04 -15.20
CA HIS A 84 13.01 31.58 -15.84
C HIS A 84 12.59 32.21 -17.19
N ALA A 85 12.83 33.52 -17.36
CA ALA A 85 13.23 34.18 -18.60
C ALA A 85 13.64 35.62 -18.28
#